data_AF-U1NAD2-F1
#
_entry.id   AF-U1NAD2-F1
#
_cell.length_a   1.000
_cell.length_b   1.000
_cell.length_c   1.000
_cell.angle_alpha   90.00
_cell.angle_beta   90.00
_cell.angle_gamma   90.00
#
_symmetry.space_group_name_H-M   'P 1'
#
loop_
_entity.id
_entity.type
_entity.pdbx_description
1 polymer ?
#
loop_
_entity_poly.entity_id
_entity_poly.type
_entity_poly.pdbx_seq_one_letter_code
_entity_poly.pdbx_strand_id
1 'polypeptide(L)'
;MSDSSLRSTNSDADPLNGLLPHAEVNSRWWYWIAAVPLSVVIATVGFIVFFITILTGVAIDLEFAVAGLWILIVPVVGLSGVIMTVMFPVATYIDARAIAESRYQWTPDPRIWGIIAFGTVIGSVFVLSIVVAVYYLYRRHKAVGTP
;
A
#
# COMPACT_ATOMS: atom_id res chain seq x y z
N MET A 1 15.92 -35.76 39.83
CA MET A 1 15.36 -35.97 38.49
C MET A 1 14.02 -35.25 38.43
N SER A 2 14.04 -34.00 38.00
CA SER A 2 12.83 -33.20 37.75
C SER A 2 13.00 -32.62 36.36
N ASP A 3 12.41 -33.31 35.39
CA ASP A 3 12.37 -32.91 34.00
C ASP A 3 11.32 -31.80 33.87
N SER A 4 11.75 -30.56 34.08
CA SER A 4 10.93 -29.38 33.83
C SER A 4 10.83 -29.19 32.32
N SER A 5 9.85 -29.88 31.74
CA SER A 5 9.37 -29.68 30.39
C SER A 5 9.40 -28.20 29.98
N LEU A 6 10.21 -27.92 28.97
CA LEU A 6 10.24 -26.66 28.23
C LEU A 6 8.85 -26.40 27.67
N ARG A 7 8.02 -25.70 28.44
CA ARG A 7 6.71 -25.23 28.02
C ARG A 7 6.93 -24.15 26.95
N SER A 8 6.91 -24.61 25.71
CA SER A 8 6.81 -23.88 24.45
C SER A 8 6.67 -22.36 24.58
N THR A 9 7.75 -21.64 24.33
CA THR A 9 7.82 -20.18 24.15
C THR A 9 7.17 -19.72 22.83
N ASN A 10 6.25 -20.49 22.25
CA ASN A 10 5.70 -20.26 20.92
C ASN A 10 4.42 -19.39 20.90
N SER A 11 4.03 -18.80 22.04
CA SER A 11 2.85 -17.91 22.08
C SER A 11 3.10 -16.49 21.58
N ASP A 12 4.37 -16.08 21.44
CA ASP A 12 4.76 -14.77 20.87
C ASP A 12 5.17 -14.84 19.39
N ALA A 13 5.22 -16.05 18.82
CA ALA A 13 5.43 -16.27 17.40
C ALA A 13 4.34 -15.52 16.63
N ASP A 14 4.75 -14.58 15.78
CA ASP A 14 3.82 -13.75 15.03
C ASP A 14 2.78 -14.63 14.32
N PRO A 15 1.47 -14.47 14.61
CA PRO A 15 0.43 -15.35 14.06
C PRO A 15 0.37 -15.28 12.53
N LEU A 16 0.91 -14.21 11.94
CA LEU A 16 0.96 -14.01 10.48
C LEU A 16 2.19 -14.68 9.85
N ASN A 17 3.13 -15.20 10.64
CA ASN A 17 4.41 -15.70 10.14
C ASN A 17 4.27 -16.89 9.17
N GLY A 18 3.29 -17.76 9.41
CA GLY A 18 2.98 -18.90 8.55
C GLY A 18 1.95 -18.63 7.44
N LEU A 19 1.30 -17.45 7.46
CA LEU A 19 0.24 -17.10 6.51
C LEU A 19 0.75 -16.23 5.35
N LEU A 20 1.69 -15.33 5.65
CA LEU A 20 2.21 -14.37 4.68
C LEU A 20 3.58 -14.79 4.14
N PRO A 21 3.86 -14.58 2.83
CA PRO A 21 5.15 -14.91 2.24
C PRO A 21 6.31 -14.24 2.99
N HIS A 22 7.39 -14.99 3.19
CA HIS A 22 8.64 -14.43 3.68
C HIS A 22 9.28 -13.61 2.55
N ALA A 23 9.76 -12.42 2.88
CA ALA A 23 10.33 -11.49 1.92
C ALA A 23 11.71 -11.04 2.38
N GLU A 24 12.64 -10.95 1.44
CA GLU A 24 13.93 -10.30 1.68
C GLU A 24 13.80 -8.78 1.57
N VAL A 25 14.74 -8.03 2.17
CA VAL A 25 14.74 -6.55 2.13
C VAL A 25 14.77 -5.99 0.70
N ASN A 26 15.39 -6.70 -0.24
CA ASN A 26 15.45 -6.28 -1.64
C ASN A 26 14.17 -6.62 -2.44
N SER A 27 13.15 -7.16 -1.77
CA SER A 27 11.88 -7.50 -2.40
C SER A 27 11.12 -6.27 -2.88
N ARG A 28 10.24 -6.48 -3.85
CA ARG A 28 9.45 -5.45 -4.55
C ARG A 28 8.13 -5.09 -3.83
N TRP A 29 7.94 -5.53 -2.59
CA TRP A 29 6.71 -5.24 -1.83
C TRP A 29 6.47 -3.73 -1.64
N TRP A 30 7.55 -2.95 -1.53
CA TRP A 30 7.46 -1.49 -1.49
C TRP A 30 6.76 -0.85 -2.71
N TYR A 31 6.66 -1.53 -3.86
CA TYR A 31 5.90 -1.02 -5.01
C TYR A 31 4.41 -0.85 -4.70
N TRP A 32 3.82 -1.71 -3.87
CA TRP A 32 2.43 -1.56 -3.45
C TRP A 32 2.24 -0.35 -2.53
N ILE A 33 3.27 -0.01 -1.75
CA ILE A 33 3.30 1.18 -0.90
C ILE A 33 3.43 2.43 -1.78
N ALA A 34 4.34 2.41 -2.76
CA ALA A 34 4.53 3.49 -3.74
C ALA A 34 3.33 3.68 -4.68
N ALA A 35 2.54 2.64 -4.91
CA ALA A 35 1.33 2.72 -5.72
C ALA A 35 0.25 3.62 -5.09
N VAL A 36 0.24 3.80 -3.76
CA VAL A 36 -0.71 4.70 -3.07
C VAL A 36 -0.55 6.15 -3.55
N PRO A 37 0.59 6.85 -3.35
CA PRO A 37 0.74 8.22 -3.85
C PRO A 37 0.67 8.28 -5.39
N LEU A 38 1.14 7.27 -6.10
CA LEU A 38 1.06 7.24 -7.57
C LEU A 38 -0.40 7.22 -8.06
N SER A 39 -1.26 6.43 -7.42
CA SER A 39 -2.69 6.34 -7.77
C SER A 39 -3.39 7.70 -7.65
N VAL A 40 -3.00 8.51 -6.67
CA VAL A 40 -3.51 9.87 -6.45
C VAL A 40 -3.11 10.79 -7.60
N VAL A 41 -1.86 10.72 -8.03
CA VAL A 41 -1.35 11.52 -9.16
C VAL A 41 -2.11 11.15 -10.43
N ILE A 42 -2.25 9.85 -10.71
CA ILE A 42 -3.00 9.35 -11.87
C ILE A 42 -4.46 9.79 -11.81
N ALA A 43 -5.13 9.63 -10.67
CA ALA A 43 -6.52 10.01 -10.49
C ALA A 43 -6.71 11.53 -10.65
N THR A 44 -5.78 12.33 -10.14
CA THR A 44 -5.80 13.80 -10.24
C THR A 44 -5.63 14.25 -11.69
N VAL A 45 -4.67 13.68 -12.42
CA VAL A 45 -4.48 13.95 -13.85
C VAL A 45 -5.72 13.54 -14.65
N GLY A 46 -6.25 12.34 -14.39
CA GLY A 46 -7.48 11.85 -15.03
C GLY A 46 -8.67 12.76 -14.76
N PHE A 47 -8.82 13.25 -13.52
CA PHE A 47 -9.87 14.19 -13.13
C PHE A 47 -9.73 15.54 -13.83
N ILE A 48 -8.51 16.07 -13.96
CA ILE A 48 -8.25 17.31 -14.70
C ILE A 48 -8.60 17.14 -16.18
N VAL A 49 -8.17 16.03 -16.81
CA VAL A 49 -8.50 15.72 -18.21
C VAL A 49 -10.02 15.61 -18.39
N PHE A 50 -10.70 14.88 -17.52
CA PHE A 50 -12.17 14.79 -17.50
C PHE A 50 -12.81 16.18 -17.48
N PHE A 51 -12.42 17.02 -16.52
CA PHE A 51 -12.96 18.37 -16.39
C PHE A 51 -12.72 19.23 -17.64
N ILE A 52 -11.51 19.19 -18.21
CA ILE A 52 -11.19 19.93 -19.44
C ILE A 52 -12.07 19.46 -20.60
N THR A 53 -12.26 18.14 -20.79
CA THR A 53 -13.09 17.61 -21.89
C THR A 53 -14.55 18.02 -21.77
N ILE A 54 -15.08 18.14 -20.55
CA ILE A 54 -16.44 18.62 -20.30
C ILE A 54 -16.53 20.13 -20.55
N LEU A 55 -15.60 20.93 -20.00
CA LEU A 55 -15.62 22.39 -20.11
C LEU A 55 -15.46 22.90 -21.54
N THR A 56 -14.69 22.19 -22.36
CA THR A 56 -14.41 22.58 -23.75
C THR A 56 -15.47 22.13 -24.76
N GLY A 57 -16.49 21.37 -24.32
CA GLY A 57 -17.50 20.79 -25.21
C GLY A 57 -17.00 19.60 -26.05
N VAL A 58 -15.71 19.27 -25.99
CA VAL A 58 -15.11 18.12 -26.68
C VAL A 58 -15.82 16.79 -26.35
N ALA A 59 -16.27 16.64 -25.09
CA ALA A 59 -17.07 15.48 -24.70
C ALA A 59 -18.44 15.42 -25.37
N ILE A 60 -19.02 16.57 -25.73
CA ILE A 60 -20.29 16.69 -26.45
C ILE A 60 -20.06 16.38 -27.93
N ASP A 61 -18.98 16.90 -28.53
CA ASP A 61 -18.67 16.70 -29.95
C ASP A 61 -18.28 15.25 -30.30
N LEU A 62 -17.66 14.54 -29.35
CA LEU A 62 -17.19 13.16 -29.51
C LEU A 62 -18.15 12.11 -28.90
N GLU A 63 -19.30 12.56 -28.37
CA GLU A 63 -20.42 11.80 -27.81
C GLU A 63 -20.02 10.41 -27.24
N PHE A 64 -20.27 9.35 -28.02
CA PHE A 64 -20.15 7.96 -27.62
C PHE A 64 -18.71 7.51 -27.36
N ALA A 65 -17.71 8.12 -28.01
CA ALA A 65 -16.32 7.73 -27.84
C ALA A 65 -15.78 8.13 -26.46
N VAL A 66 -16.11 9.35 -26.02
CA VAL A 66 -15.68 9.87 -24.71
C VAL A 66 -16.48 9.20 -23.60
N ALA A 67 -17.80 9.06 -23.75
CA ALA A 67 -18.63 8.36 -22.77
C ALA A 67 -18.21 6.88 -22.61
N GLY A 68 -17.96 6.17 -23.71
CA GLY A 68 -17.49 4.78 -23.71
C GLY A 68 -16.14 4.61 -23.01
N LEU A 69 -15.21 5.55 -23.23
CA LEU A 69 -13.92 5.53 -22.54
C LEU A 69 -14.07 5.68 -21.02
N TRP A 70 -14.90 6.61 -20.55
CA TRP A 70 -15.12 6.80 -19.12
C TRP A 70 -15.83 5.62 -18.45
N ILE A 71 -16.75 4.97 -19.16
CA ILE A 71 -17.41 3.73 -18.71
C ILE A 71 -16.39 2.61 -18.47
N LEU A 72 -15.29 2.56 -19.23
CA LEU A 72 -14.23 1.56 -19.04
C LEU A 72 -13.21 1.99 -17.97
N ILE A 73 -12.82 3.27 -17.94
CA ILE A 73 -11.80 3.77 -17.01
C ILE A 73 -12.29 3.74 -15.56
N VAL A 74 -13.52 4.19 -15.30
CA VAL A 74 -14.03 4.36 -13.92
C VAL A 74 -14.04 3.02 -13.16
N PRO A 75 -14.55 1.90 -13.71
CA PRO A 75 -14.48 0.59 -13.05
C PRO A 75 -13.05 0.11 -12.82
N VAL A 76 -12.14 0.34 -13.76
CA VAL A 76 -10.73 -0.07 -13.61
C VAL A 76 -10.07 0.69 -12.46
N VAL A 77 -10.30 2.00 -12.37
CA VAL A 77 -9.82 2.83 -11.26
C VAL A 77 -10.46 2.37 -9.94
N GLY A 78 -11.78 2.16 -9.91
CA GLY A 78 -12.49 1.67 -8.73
C GLY A 78 -11.95 0.33 -8.24
N LEU A 79 -11.76 -0.63 -9.15
CA LEU A 79 -11.20 -1.94 -8.83
C LEU A 79 -9.75 -1.83 -8.32
N SER A 80 -8.93 -0.95 -8.90
CA SER A 80 -7.58 -0.70 -8.41
C SER A 80 -7.59 -0.17 -6.97
N GLY A 81 -8.54 0.70 -6.61
CA GLY A 81 -8.74 1.17 -5.25
C GLY A 81 -9.09 0.04 -4.29
N VAL A 82 -10.00 -0.86 -4.70
CA VAL A 82 -10.37 -2.05 -3.90
C VAL A 82 -9.16 -2.98 -3.68
N ILE A 83 -8.33 -3.19 -4.71
CA ILE A 83 -7.10 -3.97 -4.57
C ILE A 83 -6.16 -3.30 -3.56
N MET A 84 -5.99 -1.98 -3.64
CA MET A 84 -5.13 -1.23 -2.73
C MET A 84 -5.59 -1.29 -1.27
N THR A 85 -6.90 -1.36 -1.01
CA THR A 85 -7.45 -1.54 0.34
C THR A 85 -6.83 -2.73 1.07
N VAL A 86 -6.55 -3.81 0.35
CA VAL A 86 -5.93 -5.02 0.90
C VAL A 86 -4.41 -4.97 0.76
N MET A 87 -3.92 -4.59 -0.42
CA MET A 87 -2.50 -4.71 -0.73
C MET A 87 -1.64 -3.70 0.02
N PHE A 88 -2.13 -2.49 0.29
CA PHE A 88 -1.34 -1.48 1.01
C PHE A 88 -0.98 -1.90 2.45
N PRO A 89 -1.94 -2.35 3.30
CA PRO A 89 -1.62 -2.85 4.62
C PRO A 89 -0.74 -4.11 4.60
N VAL A 90 -1.06 -5.07 3.72
CA VAL A 90 -0.31 -6.33 3.61
C VAL A 90 1.13 -6.07 3.19
N ALA A 91 1.35 -5.25 2.16
CA ALA A 91 2.69 -4.92 1.69
C ALA A 91 3.50 -4.16 2.73
N THR A 92 2.87 -3.22 3.45
CA THR A 92 3.52 -2.46 4.53
C THR A 92 3.98 -3.39 5.66
N TYR A 93 3.15 -4.36 6.06
CA TYR A 93 3.52 -5.36 7.07
C TYR A 93 4.69 -6.24 6.58
N ILE A 94 4.60 -6.80 5.37
CA ILE A 94 5.62 -7.70 4.84
C ILE A 94 6.96 -7.00 4.66
N ASP A 95 6.97 -5.78 4.11
CA ASP A 95 8.19 -5.01 3.90
C ASP A 95 8.80 -4.57 5.24
N ALA A 96 7.98 -4.16 6.21
CA ALA A 96 8.45 -3.81 7.55
C ALA A 96 9.09 -5.02 8.26
N ARG A 97 8.49 -6.21 8.14
CA ARG A 97 9.08 -7.44 8.69
C ARG A 97 10.43 -7.75 8.07
N ALA A 98 10.53 -7.67 6.74
CA ALA A 98 11.79 -7.89 6.03
C ALA A 98 12.89 -6.94 6.51
N ILE A 99 12.58 -5.65 6.71
CA ILE A 99 13.52 -4.66 7.22
C ILE A 99 13.86 -4.92 8.69
N ALA A 100 12.89 -5.27 9.53
CA ALA A 100 13.11 -5.54 10.95
C ALA A 100 14.04 -6.73 11.20
N GLU A 101 13.98 -7.76 10.34
CA GLU A 101 14.82 -8.95 10.39
C GLU A 101 16.22 -8.73 9.79
N SER A 102 16.46 -7.56 9.21
CA SER A 102 17.71 -7.22 8.53
C SER A 102 18.78 -6.62 9.45
N ARG A 103 19.96 -6.36 8.89
CA ARG A 103 21.07 -5.69 9.58
C ARG A 103 21.05 -4.15 9.48
N TYR A 104 19.98 -3.56 8.94
CA TYR A 104 19.87 -2.10 8.82
C TYR A 104 19.55 -1.43 10.16
N GLN A 105 19.90 -0.14 10.30
CA GLN A 105 19.75 0.60 11.56
C GLN A 105 18.29 0.91 11.94
N TRP A 106 17.38 0.91 10.97
CA TRP A 106 15.96 1.12 11.22
C TRP A 106 15.25 -0.23 11.35
N THR A 107 14.67 -0.49 12.51
CA THR A 107 13.93 -1.73 12.82
C THR A 107 12.44 -1.40 13.03
N PRO A 108 11.64 -1.26 11.96
CA PRO A 108 10.22 -0.97 12.09
C PRO A 108 9.46 -2.14 12.73
N ASP A 109 8.58 -1.88 13.69
CA ASP A 109 7.63 -2.91 14.15
C ASP A 109 6.59 -3.19 13.06
N PRO A 110 6.56 -4.40 12.46
CA PRO A 110 5.68 -4.71 11.35
C PRO A 110 4.19 -4.60 11.71
N ARG A 111 3.84 -4.95 12.96
CA ARG A 111 2.45 -4.95 13.43
C ARG A 111 1.92 -3.53 13.52
N ILE A 112 2.71 -2.62 14.09
CA ILE A 112 2.35 -1.21 14.21
C ILE A 112 2.16 -0.59 12.82
N TRP A 113 3.11 -0.79 11.91
CA TRP A 113 3.01 -0.22 10.56
C TRP A 113 1.87 -0.82 9.74
N GLY A 114 1.64 -2.13 9.84
CA GLY A 114 0.50 -2.80 9.21
C GLY A 114 -0.85 -2.27 9.73
N ILE A 115 -0.99 -2.11 11.05
CA ILE A 115 -2.21 -1.56 11.69
C ILE A 115 -2.44 -0.10 11.31
N ILE A 116 -1.39 0.72 11.26
CA ILE A 116 -1.51 2.12 10.82
C ILE A 116 -2.01 2.15 9.38
N ALA A 117 -1.36 1.42 8.47
CA ALA A 117 -1.78 1.35 7.06
C ALA A 117 -3.23 0.88 6.93
N PHE A 118 -3.59 -0.20 7.61
CA PHE A 118 -4.96 -0.73 7.66
C PHE A 118 -5.98 0.28 8.20
N GLY A 119 -5.64 0.96 9.29
CA GLY A 119 -6.50 1.98 9.91
C GLY A 119 -6.76 3.16 8.99
N THR A 120 -5.77 3.60 8.20
CA THR A 120 -5.99 4.68 7.23
C THR A 120 -6.98 4.29 6.14
N VAL A 121 -6.93 3.04 5.68
CA VAL A 121 -7.80 2.52 4.62
C VAL A 121 -9.23 2.33 5.14
N ILE A 122 -9.42 1.64 6.26
CA ILE A 122 -10.76 1.38 6.81
C ILE A 122 -11.43 2.65 7.32
N GLY A 123 -10.66 3.55 7.94
CA GLY A 123 -11.16 4.85 8.35
C GLY A 123 -11.53 5.75 7.16
N SER A 124 -11.29 5.29 5.92
CA SER A 124 -11.48 6.08 4.69
C SER A 124 -10.72 7.42 4.74
N VAL A 125 -9.61 7.46 5.49
CA VAL A 125 -8.79 8.65 5.67
C VAL A 125 -7.73 8.67 4.56
N PHE A 126 -8.20 8.79 3.32
CA PHE A 126 -7.37 8.61 2.12
C PHE A 126 -6.12 9.51 2.12
N VAL A 127 -6.27 10.78 2.54
CA VAL A 127 -5.13 11.71 2.68
C VAL A 127 -4.08 11.18 3.64
N LEU A 128 -4.49 10.54 4.74
CA LEU A 128 -3.57 9.96 5.71
C LEU A 128 -2.86 8.73 5.14
N SER A 129 -3.52 7.92 4.31
CA SER A 129 -2.85 6.81 3.60
C SER A 129 -1.69 7.30 2.74
N ILE A 130 -1.86 8.45 2.06
CA ILE A 130 -0.79 9.09 1.27
C ILE A 130 0.37 9.50 2.18
N VAL A 131 0.06 10.22 3.27
CA VAL A 131 1.08 10.70 4.21
C VAL A 131 1.86 9.53 4.81
N VAL A 132 1.16 8.48 5.25
CA VAL A 132 1.77 7.26 5.81
C VAL A 132 2.65 6.56 4.77
N ALA A 133 2.16 6.37 3.54
CA ALA A 133 2.92 5.71 2.48
C ALA A 133 4.20 6.49 2.15
N VAL A 134 4.09 7.81 1.94
CA VAL A 134 5.26 8.67 1.64
C VAL A 134 6.24 8.69 2.81
N TYR A 135 5.75 8.81 4.04
CA TYR A 135 6.61 8.82 5.23
C TYR A 135 7.32 7.48 5.43
N TYR A 136 6.63 6.35 5.21
CA TYR A 136 7.22 5.03 5.26
C TYR A 136 8.34 4.87 4.21
N LEU A 137 8.06 5.18 2.95
CA LEU A 137 9.04 5.10 1.85
C LEU A 137 10.24 6.01 2.09
N TYR A 138 10.02 7.19 2.68
CA TYR A 138 11.12 8.07 3.08
C TYR A 138 12.03 7.43 4.15
N ARG A 139 11.43 6.79 5.17
CA ARG A 139 12.18 6.08 6.22
C ARG A 139 12.94 4.88 5.66
N ARG A 140 12.30 4.11 4.77
CA ARG A 140 12.89 2.97 4.05
C ARG A 140 14.06 3.42 3.17
N HIS A 141 13.88 4.49 2.39
CA HIS A 141 14.95 5.09 1.61
C HIS A 141 16.17 5.47 2.45
N LYS A 142 15.95 6.10 3.61
CA LYS A 142 17.05 6.46 4.51
C LYS A 142 17.78 5.26 5.10
N ALA A 143 17.09 4.14 5.30
CA ALA A 143 17.67 2.96 5.93
C ALA A 143 18.35 2.01 4.93
N VAL A 144 17.75 1.82 3.75
CA VAL A 144 18.10 0.78 2.78
C VAL A 144 18.63 1.37 1.46
N GLY A 145 18.53 2.69 1.26
CA GLY A 145 18.96 3.38 0.04
C GLY A 145 17.94 3.31 -1.11
N THR A 146 16.88 2.51 -0.98
CA THR A 146 15.75 2.45 -1.92
C THR A 146 14.45 2.82 -1.21
N PRO A 147 13.55 3.58 -1.87
CA PRO A 147 12.24 3.91 -1.31
C PRO A 147 11.45 2.70 -0.86
#